data_AF-A0A936XDV2-F1
#
_entry.id   AF-A0A936XDV2-F1
#
_cell.length_a   1.000
_cell.length_b   1.000
_cell.length_c   1.000
_cell.angle_alpha   90.00
_cell.angle_beta   90.00
_cell.angle_gamma   90.00
#
_symmetry.space_group_name_H-M   'P 1'
#
loop_
_entity.id
_entity.type
_entity.pdbx_description
1 polymer ?
#
loop_
_entity_poly.entity_id
_entity_poly.type
_entity_poly.pdbx_seq_one_letter_code
_entity_poly.pdbx_strand_id
1 'polypeptide(L)'
;MKIKSFLLVMCFTALAGMLQAQHVRVRLGFPSGISINAPGPGVHGRVWIGPEWTWRGGRYECVPGYWAEPRRRGAIWVPGHWKYTRFGYKWVPGRWK
;
A
#
# COMPACT_ATOMS: atom_id res chain seq x y z
N MET A 1 -28.11 31.37 8.64
CA MET A 1 -28.32 29.93 8.93
C MET A 1 -28.77 29.28 7.61
N LYS A 2 -28.09 28.36 6.95
CA LYS A 2 -27.54 27.08 7.42
C LYS A 2 -26.33 26.70 6.55
N ILE A 3 -25.17 26.59 7.19
CA ILE A 3 -24.04 25.78 6.74
C ILE A 3 -24.51 24.32 6.68
N LYS A 4 -24.12 23.59 5.63
CA LYS A 4 -24.19 22.12 5.36
C LYS A 4 -24.48 21.99 3.86
N SER A 5 -23.51 21.83 2.96
CA SER A 5 -22.68 20.64 2.87
C SER A 5 -21.50 20.94 1.93
N PHE A 6 -20.35 21.28 2.51
CA PHE A 6 -19.09 21.51 1.80
C PHE A 6 -18.21 20.23 1.79
N LEU A 7 -18.84 19.06 1.96
CA LEU A 7 -18.18 17.82 2.40
C LEU A 7 -18.40 16.64 1.43
N LEU A 8 -18.44 16.93 0.12
CA LEU A 8 -18.45 15.87 -0.90
C LEU A 8 -17.43 16.06 -2.02
N VAL A 9 -16.40 16.88 -1.80
CA VAL A 9 -15.27 17.05 -2.74
C VAL A 9 -13.97 16.43 -2.20
N MET A 10 -13.97 15.90 -0.98
CA MET A 10 -12.76 15.50 -0.25
C MET A 10 -12.55 13.98 -0.12
N CYS A 11 -13.07 13.18 -1.05
CA CYS A 11 -12.86 11.71 -1.03
C CYS A 11 -12.53 11.09 -2.40
N PHE A 12 -12.33 11.92 -3.44
CA PHE A 12 -11.93 11.44 -4.77
C PHE A 12 -10.49 11.79 -5.15
N THR A 13 -9.82 12.66 -4.39
CA THR A 13 -8.42 13.06 -4.63
C THR A 13 -7.38 12.10 -4.06
N ALA A 14 -7.80 10.97 -3.48
CA ALA A 14 -6.87 9.92 -3.01
C ALA A 14 -6.67 8.76 -4.01
N LEU A 15 -7.31 8.81 -5.19
CA LEU A 15 -7.22 7.75 -6.20
C LEU A 15 -6.41 8.13 -7.45
N ALA A 16 -5.69 9.26 -7.44
CA ALA A 16 -4.82 9.68 -8.56
C ALA A 16 -3.32 9.42 -8.31
N GLY A 17 -2.94 8.90 -7.13
CA GLY A 17 -1.55 8.55 -6.82
C GLY A 17 -1.11 7.17 -7.32
N MET A 18 -2.01 6.36 -7.89
CA MET A 18 -1.80 4.92 -8.05
C MET A 18 -0.96 4.50 -9.27
N LEU A 19 -0.45 5.43 -10.10
CA LEU A 19 0.16 5.08 -11.39
C LEU A 19 1.58 5.63 -11.65
N GLN A 20 2.25 6.22 -10.66
CA GLN A 20 3.64 6.67 -10.83
C GLN A 20 4.64 5.62 -10.31
N ALA A 21 4.58 4.39 -10.83
CA ALA A 21 5.59 3.38 -10.50
C ALA A 21 6.83 3.57 -11.40
N GLN A 22 7.97 3.96 -10.82
CA GLN A 22 9.22 4.16 -11.55
C GLN A 22 10.20 3.00 -11.33
N HIS A 23 11.14 2.79 -12.25
CA HIS A 23 12.09 1.67 -12.19
C HIS A 23 13.33 2.05 -11.37
N VAL A 24 13.82 1.11 -10.56
CA VAL A 24 15.11 1.19 -9.86
C VAL A 24 16.04 0.09 -10.38
N ARG A 25 17.34 0.39 -10.45
CA ARG A 25 18.34 -0.58 -10.94
C ARG A 25 18.57 -1.74 -9.97
N VAL A 26 18.40 -1.48 -8.68
CA VAL A 26 18.62 -2.45 -7.59
C VAL A 26 17.31 -2.70 -6.86
N ARG A 27 17.06 -3.96 -6.49
CA ARG A 27 15.92 -4.33 -5.64
C ARG A 27 16.15 -3.81 -4.22
N LEU A 28 15.24 -2.97 -3.74
CA LEU A 28 15.29 -2.48 -2.37
C LEU A 28 14.73 -3.53 -1.40
N GLY A 29 15.48 -3.81 -0.34
CA GLY A 29 14.99 -4.54 0.83
C GLY A 29 14.25 -3.60 1.77
N PHE A 30 13.31 -4.14 2.55
CA PHE A 30 12.65 -3.36 3.59
C PHE A 30 13.68 -2.86 4.62
N PRO A 31 13.54 -1.62 5.14
CA PRO A 31 14.43 -1.11 6.18
C PRO A 31 14.43 -1.99 7.43
N SER A 32 15.53 -1.95 8.19
CA SER A 32 15.58 -2.59 9.51
C SER A 32 14.48 -2.03 10.42
N GLY A 33 13.78 -2.92 11.13
CA GLY A 33 12.66 -2.56 12.02
C GLY A 33 11.27 -2.63 11.38
N ILE A 34 11.17 -2.89 10.06
CA ILE A 34 9.88 -3.14 9.41
C ILE A 34 9.61 -4.63 9.33
N SER A 35 8.50 -5.08 9.95
CA SER A 35 8.06 -6.47 9.86
C SER A 35 7.22 -6.70 8.60
N ILE A 36 7.63 -7.67 7.79
CA ILE A 36 6.83 -8.14 6.64
C ILE A 36 5.59 -8.89 7.14
N ASN A 37 5.76 -9.67 8.20
CA ASN A 37 4.71 -10.46 8.82
C ASN A 37 3.96 -9.64 9.87
N ALA A 38 2.75 -10.08 10.21
CA ALA A 38 1.98 -9.48 11.28
C ALA A 38 2.76 -9.52 12.61
N PRO A 39 2.76 -8.43 13.41
CA PRO A 39 3.52 -8.35 14.66
C PRO A 39 2.90 -9.15 15.83
N GLY A 40 1.93 -10.03 15.56
CA GLY A 40 1.23 -10.77 16.59
C GLY A 40 0.07 -11.60 16.04
N PRO A 41 -0.75 -12.21 16.93
CA PRO A 41 -1.91 -12.98 16.52
C PRO A 41 -2.89 -12.14 15.71
N GLY A 42 -3.65 -12.81 14.84
CA GLY A 42 -4.66 -12.16 14.00
C GLY A 42 -5.67 -11.37 14.82
N VAL A 43 -5.92 -10.11 14.43
CA VAL A 43 -6.99 -9.30 15.02
C VAL A 43 -8.33 -9.73 14.41
N HIS A 44 -9.37 -9.90 15.23
CA HIS A 44 -10.68 -10.40 14.80
C HIS A 44 -11.22 -9.62 13.58
N GLY A 45 -11.46 -10.36 12.49
CA GLY A 45 -12.04 -9.81 11.26
C GLY A 45 -11.13 -8.87 10.47
N ARG A 46 -9.87 -8.69 10.87
CA ARG A 46 -8.91 -7.84 10.16
C ARG A 46 -7.88 -8.68 9.43
N VAL A 47 -7.36 -8.12 8.34
CA VAL A 47 -6.31 -8.73 7.54
C VAL A 47 -5.06 -7.86 7.64
N TRP A 48 -3.92 -8.51 7.83
CA TRP A 48 -2.64 -7.82 7.84
C TRP A 48 -2.28 -7.39 6.42
N ILE A 49 -2.17 -6.09 6.21
CA ILE A 49 -1.52 -5.51 5.04
C ILE A 49 -0.06 -5.34 5.41
N GLY A 50 0.81 -6.14 4.78
CA GLY A 50 2.25 -6.03 4.96
C GLY A 50 2.80 -4.65 4.52
N PRO A 51 4.06 -4.36 4.85
CA PRO A 51 4.72 -3.15 4.41
C PRO A 51 4.75 -3.10 2.87
N GLU A 52 4.57 -1.91 2.33
CA GLU A 52 4.47 -1.66 0.89
C GLU A 52 5.47 -0.57 0.49
N TRP A 53 5.90 -0.58 -0.78
CA TRP A 53 6.67 0.53 -1.34
C TRP A 53 5.78 1.47 -2.11
N THR A 54 5.93 2.77 -1.86
CA THR A 54 5.23 3.82 -2.61
C THR A 54 6.25 4.74 -3.28
N TRP A 55 5.92 5.25 -4.46
CA TRP A 55 6.77 6.22 -5.14
C TRP A 55 6.40 7.63 -4.67
N ARG A 56 7.31 8.31 -3.95
CA ARG A 56 7.12 9.68 -3.47
C ARG A 56 8.41 10.47 -3.60
N GLY A 57 8.32 11.70 -4.11
CA GLY A 57 9.46 12.62 -4.14
C GLY A 57 10.68 12.08 -4.91
N GLY A 58 10.45 11.30 -5.97
CA GLY A 58 11.52 10.74 -6.80
C GLY A 58 12.21 9.49 -6.24
N ARG A 59 11.68 8.87 -5.18
CA ARG A 59 12.21 7.63 -4.61
C ARG A 59 11.10 6.71 -4.13
N TYR A 60 11.46 5.45 -3.92
CA TYR A 60 10.61 4.53 -3.19
C TYR A 60 10.71 4.77 -1.69
N GLU A 61 9.57 4.96 -1.05
CA GLU A 61 9.41 5.07 0.38
C GLU A 61 8.69 3.84 0.92
N CYS A 62 9.20 3.28 2.01
CA CYS A 62 8.57 2.16 2.70
C CYS A 62 7.42 2.67 3.56
N VAL A 63 6.23 2.14 3.33
CA VAL A 63 5.06 2.35 4.18
C VAL A 63 4.96 1.14 5.12
N PRO A 64 4.97 1.33 6.45
CA PRO A 64 4.82 0.24 7.41
C PRO A 64 3.50 -0.52 7.20
N GLY A 65 3.51 -1.82 7.51
CA GLY A 65 2.30 -2.64 7.46
C GLY A 65 1.29 -2.24 8.55
N TYR A 66 0.03 -2.58 8.33
CA TYR A 66 -1.06 -2.28 9.24
C TYR A 66 -2.20 -3.30 9.14
N TRP A 67 -3.01 -3.38 10.19
CA TRP A 67 -4.24 -4.18 10.18
C TRP A 67 -5.36 -3.40 9.49
N ALA A 68 -5.95 -3.99 8.46
CA ALA A 68 -7.03 -3.38 7.69
C ALA A 68 -8.32 -4.20 7.78
N GLU A 69 -9.45 -3.51 7.73
CA GLU A 69 -10.76 -4.15 7.62
C GLU A 69 -10.99 -4.55 6.14
N PRO A 70 -11.32 -5.83 5.87
CA PRO A 70 -11.54 -6.28 4.51
C PRO A 70 -12.81 -5.66 3.93
N ARG A 71 -12.75 -5.22 2.67
CA ARG A 71 -13.90 -4.58 1.99
C ARG A 71 -15.12 -5.50 1.85
N ARG A 72 -14.91 -6.80 1.91
CA ARG A 72 -15.94 -7.85 1.81
C ARG A 72 -15.54 -9.06 2.66
N ARG A 73 -16.52 -9.83 3.12
CA ARG A 73 -16.27 -11.06 3.87
C ARG A 73 -15.44 -12.03 3.02
N GLY A 74 -14.33 -12.50 3.57
CA GLY A 74 -13.40 -13.41 2.88
C GLY A 74 -12.44 -12.74 1.89
N ALA A 75 -12.37 -11.40 1.82
CA ALA A 75 -11.33 -10.74 1.04
C ALA A 75 -9.96 -11.09 1.63
N ILE A 76 -8.99 -11.38 0.76
CA ILE A 76 -7.62 -11.65 1.16
C ILE A 76 -6.70 -10.55 0.62
N TRP A 77 -5.71 -10.17 1.41
CA TRP A 77 -4.65 -9.29 0.94
C TRP A 77 -3.61 -10.12 0.19
N VAL A 78 -3.31 -9.72 -1.04
CA VAL A 78 -2.18 -10.25 -1.82
C VAL A 78 -1.04 -9.23 -1.71
N PRO A 79 0.06 -9.56 -1.03
CA PRO A 79 1.17 -8.63 -0.84
C PRO A 79 1.77 -8.13 -2.15
N GLY A 80 2.23 -6.88 -2.13
CA GLY A 80 3.04 -6.32 -3.21
C GLY A 80 4.38 -7.04 -3.36
N HIS A 81 4.99 -6.88 -4.52
CA HIS A 81 6.29 -7.48 -4.80
C HIS A 81 7.09 -6.67 -5.81
N TRP A 82 8.42 -6.82 -5.74
CA TRP A 82 9.31 -6.31 -6.78
C TRP A 82 9.19 -7.17 -8.03
N LYS A 83 8.83 -6.54 -9.15
CA LYS A 83 8.84 -7.17 -10.47
C LYS A 83 10.06 -6.69 -11.26
N TYR A 84 10.85 -7.63 -11.75
CA TYR A 84 11.93 -7.33 -12.69
C TYR A 84 11.37 -7.05 -14.09
N THR A 85 11.97 -6.09 -14.78
CA THR A 85 11.63 -5.66 -16.14
C THR A 85 12.90 -5.30 -16.91
N ARG A 86 12.78 -5.05 -18.23
CA ARG A 86 13.90 -4.57 -19.05
C ARG A 86 14.54 -3.26 -18.58
N PHE A 87 13.82 -2.48 -17.77
CA PHE A 87 14.27 -1.18 -17.26
C PHE A 87 14.74 -1.23 -15.80
N GLY A 88 14.79 -2.42 -15.20
CA GLY A 88 15.09 -2.63 -13.77
C GLY A 88 13.89 -3.15 -13.00
N TYR A 89 13.91 -2.98 -11.69
CA TYR A 89 12.87 -3.41 -10.76
C TYR A 89 11.82 -2.33 -10.59
N LYS A 90 10.54 -2.72 -10.57
CA LYS A 90 9.43 -1.86 -10.16
C LYS A 90 8.62 -2.54 -9.06
N TRP A 91 8.10 -1.77 -8.13
CA TRP A 91 7.16 -2.32 -7.16
C TRP A 91 5.80 -2.51 -7.81
N VAL A 92 5.24 -3.69 -7.67
CA VAL A 92 3.84 -3.97 -7.99
C VAL A 92 3.08 -3.92 -6.67
N PRO A 93 2.23 -2.90 -6.46
CA PRO A 93 1.49 -2.77 -5.20
C PRO A 93 0.64 -4.00 -4.91
N GLY A 94 0.54 -4.33 -3.62
CA GLY A 94 -0.40 -5.31 -3.15
C GLY A 94 -1.85 -4.93 -3.48
N ARG A 95 -2.73 -5.91 -3.47
CA ARG A 95 -4.15 -5.70 -3.73
C ARG A 95 -5.02 -6.67 -2.97
N TRP A 96 -6.26 -6.25 -2.74
CA TRP A 96 -7.31 -7.14 -2.30
C TRP A 96 -7.71 -8.08 -3.43
N LYS A 97 -7.91 -9.36 -3.09
CA LYS A 97 -8.52 -10.36 -3.96
C LYS A 97 -9.86 -10.80 -3.40
#